data_AF-A0A959KJE5-F1
#
_entry.id   AF-A0A959KJE5-F1
#
_cell.length_a   1.000
_cell.length_b   1.000
_cell.length_c   1.000
_cell.angle_alpha   90.00
_cell.angle_beta   90.00
_cell.angle_gamma   90.00
#
_symmetry.space_group_name_H-M   'P 1'
#
loop_
_entity.id
_entity.type
_entity.pdbx_description
1 polymer ?
#
loop_
_entity_poly.entity_id
_entity_poly.type
_entity_poly.pdbx_seq_one_letter_code
_entity_poly.pdbx_strand_id
1 'polypeptide(L)'
;MSRRGLKITGFARFMLVLIVAAPVAFLGASYINGEDGIAKLKDLLGIEQAADQTEKPTRSLEEPNRPAEPATPTLPEQGSREEAKLKEDLEYYQRRVEELRQENERLKQQLWEKEQELARLQEADATTNN
;
A
#
# COMPACT_ATOMS: atom_id res chain seq x y z
N MET A 1 -17.37 -41.57 0.97
CA MET A 1 -16.26 -40.97 0.20
C MET A 1 -15.14 -40.61 1.16
N SER A 2 -13.98 -41.25 1.06
CA SER A 2 -12.83 -40.94 1.93
C SER A 2 -12.23 -39.59 1.54
N ARG A 3 -12.27 -38.63 2.46
CA ARG A 3 -11.52 -37.37 2.32
C ARG A 3 -10.03 -37.69 2.44
N ARG A 4 -9.34 -37.84 1.30
CA ARG A 4 -7.88 -37.92 1.30
C ARG A 4 -7.35 -36.53 1.64
N GLY A 5 -6.72 -36.37 2.81
CA GLY A 5 -6.05 -35.13 3.16
C GLY A 5 -4.89 -34.86 2.20
N LEU A 6 -4.81 -33.66 1.63
CA LEU A 6 -3.67 -33.27 0.81
C LEU A 6 -2.41 -33.28 1.68
N LYS A 7 -1.44 -34.13 1.31
CA LYS A 7 -0.12 -34.14 1.92
C LYS A 7 0.69 -32.98 1.31
N ILE A 8 0.66 -31.83 1.97
CA ILE A 8 1.47 -30.68 1.59
C ILE A 8 2.94 -30.99 1.91
N THR A 9 3.81 -30.93 0.90
CA THR A 9 5.25 -31.11 1.06
C THR A 9 5.89 -29.86 1.65
N GLY A 10 7.07 -29.99 2.28
CA GLY A 10 7.79 -28.83 2.84
C GLY A 10 8.05 -27.73 1.81
N PHE A 11 8.36 -28.12 0.57
CA PHE A 11 8.49 -27.19 -0.56
C PHE A 11 7.19 -26.43 -0.88
N ALA A 12 6.04 -27.12 -0.86
CA ALA A 12 4.76 -26.47 -1.09
C ALA A 12 4.40 -25.47 0.03
N ARG A 13 4.77 -25.76 1.30
CA ARG A 13 4.64 -24.78 2.40
C ARG A 13 5.54 -23.56 2.16
N PHE A 14 6.77 -23.76 1.70
CA PHE A 14 7.69 -22.68 1.37
C PHE A 14 7.16 -21.80 0.23
N MET A 15 6.63 -22.41 -0.84
CA MET A 15 6.01 -21.67 -1.95
C MET A 15 4.80 -20.85 -1.50
N LEU A 16 3.94 -21.40 -0.64
CA LEU A 16 2.81 -20.64 -0.08
C LEU A 16 3.27 -19.43 0.74
N VAL A 17 4.35 -19.57 1.52
CA VAL A 17 4.95 -18.43 2.22
C VAL A 17 5.49 -17.41 1.23
N LEU A 18 6.20 -17.85 0.18
CA LEU A 18 6.80 -16.96 -0.81
C LEU A 18 5.76 -16.13 -1.56
N ILE A 19 4.59 -16.72 -1.88
CA ILE A 19 3.48 -16.02 -2.55
C ILE A 19 3.01 -14.81 -1.74
N VAL A 20 3.04 -14.88 -0.40
CA VAL A 20 2.65 -13.77 0.47
C VAL A 20 3.84 -12.87 0.81
N ALA A 21 5.00 -13.47 1.08
CA ALA A 21 6.20 -12.74 1.50
C ALA A 21 6.78 -11.88 0.38
N ALA A 22 6.75 -12.32 -0.88
CA ALA A 22 7.28 -11.59 -2.01
C ALA A 22 6.59 -10.22 -2.24
N PRO A 23 5.24 -10.11 -2.34
CA PRO A 23 4.61 -8.81 -2.51
C PRO A 23 4.78 -7.91 -1.28
N VAL A 24 4.80 -8.47 -0.07
CA VAL A 24 5.04 -7.70 1.17
C VAL A 24 6.47 -7.13 1.19
N ALA A 25 7.47 -7.94 0.83
CA ALA A 25 8.86 -7.49 0.73
C ALA A 25 9.04 -6.44 -0.37
N PHE A 26 8.36 -6.59 -1.50
CA PHE A 26 8.36 -5.61 -2.59
C PHE A 26 7.77 -4.26 -2.14
N LEU A 27 6.62 -4.29 -1.45
CA LEU A 27 6.03 -3.09 -0.85
C LEU A 27 7.00 -2.44 0.15
N GLY A 28 7.60 -3.22 1.04
CA GLY A 28 8.57 -2.71 2.02
C GLY A 28 9.77 -2.03 1.36
N ALA A 29 10.34 -2.64 0.32
CA ALA A 29 11.44 -2.06 -0.44
C ALA A 29 11.04 -0.77 -1.16
N SER A 30 9.86 -0.75 -1.79
CA SER A 30 9.35 0.45 -2.48
C SER A 30 9.09 1.62 -1.52
N TYR A 31 8.61 1.33 -0.30
CA TYR A 31 8.36 2.34 0.73
C TYR A 31 9.64 3.04 1.18
N ILE A 32 10.74 2.28 1.33
CA ILE A 32 12.05 2.85 1.68
C ILE A 32 12.58 3.74 0.55
N ASN A 33 12.28 3.41 -0.70
CA ASN A 33 12.70 4.18 -1.87
C ASN A 33 11.78 5.37 -2.20
N GLY A 34 10.66 5.53 -1.47
CA GLY A 34 9.67 6.58 -1.74
C GLY A 34 8.85 6.37 -3.01
N GLU A 35 8.80 5.15 -3.55
CA GLU A 35 8.01 4.78 -4.72
C GLU A 35 6.64 4.18 -4.32
N ASP A 36 5.64 4.31 -5.19
CA ASP A 36 4.37 3.59 -5.02
C ASP A 36 4.52 2.12 -5.45
N GLY A 37 4.83 1.26 -4.48
CA GLY A 37 4.94 -0.18 -4.69
C GLY A 37 3.65 -0.86 -5.08
N ILE A 38 2.48 -0.32 -4.71
CA ILE A 38 1.19 -0.94 -5.05
C ILE A 38 0.91 -0.72 -6.53
N ALA A 39 1.13 0.49 -7.04
CA ALA A 39 1.01 0.79 -8.48
C ALA A 39 1.95 -0.11 -9.30
N LYS A 40 3.26 -0.13 -8.98
CA LYS A 40 4.22 -0.98 -9.71
C LYS A 40 3.93 -2.47 -9.58
N LEU A 41 3.40 -2.94 -8.45
CA LEU A 41 3.02 -4.34 -8.27
C LEU A 41 1.81 -4.70 -9.15
N LYS A 42 0.83 -3.79 -9.31
CA LYS A 42 -0.30 -3.97 -10.21
C LYS A 42 0.13 -4.04 -11.67
N ASP A 43 1.06 -3.16 -12.07
CA ASP A 43 1.64 -3.15 -13.42
C ASP A 43 2.42 -4.45 -13.68
N LEU A 44 3.25 -4.87 -12.72
CA LEU A 44 4.11 -6.05 -12.83
C LEU A 44 3.31 -7.36 -12.81
N LEU A 45 2.24 -7.42 -12.02
CA LEU A 45 1.32 -8.57 -12.00
C LEU A 45 0.31 -8.53 -13.16
N GLY A 46 0.33 -7.51 -14.00
CA GLY A 46 -0.59 -7.36 -15.14
C GLY A 46 -2.06 -7.24 -14.73
N ILE A 47 -2.34 -6.80 -13.50
CA ILE A 47 -3.70 -6.73 -12.96
C ILE A 47 -4.50 -5.61 -13.66
N GLU A 48 -3.84 -4.55 -14.14
CA GLU A 48 -4.49 -3.53 -14.98
C GLU A 48 -4.86 -4.06 -16.38
N GLN A 49 -4.05 -4.95 -16.96
CA GLN A 49 -4.34 -5.55 -18.28
C GLN A 49 -5.57 -6.46 -18.26
N ALA A 50 -6.04 -6.91 -17.09
CA ALA A 50 -7.28 -7.67 -16.98
C ALA A 50 -8.54 -6.79 -16.92
N ALA A 51 -8.41 -5.50 -16.61
CA ALA A 51 -9.52 -4.55 -16.55
C ALA A 51 -9.75 -3.82 -17.89
N ASP A 52 -8.70 -3.59 -18.69
CA ASP A 52 -8.76 -2.82 -19.94
C ASP A 52 -8.37 -3.63 -21.20
N GLN A 53 -8.82 -4.88 -21.30
CA GLN A 53 -8.76 -5.63 -22.57
C GLN A 53 -9.99 -5.37 -23.44
N THR A 54 -10.06 -4.14 -23.98
CA THR A 54 -10.59 -3.90 -25.32
C THR A 54 -9.59 -2.99 -26.03
N GLU A 55 -8.86 -3.59 -26.99
CA GLU A 55 -7.92 -2.98 -27.95
C GLU A 55 -6.46 -2.79 -27.49
N LYS A 56 -5.59 -3.82 -27.63
CA LYS A 56 -4.67 -4.09 -28.78
C LYS A 56 -3.21 -3.66 -28.46
N PRO A 57 -2.18 -4.09 -29.22
CA PRO A 57 -1.79 -5.45 -29.61
C PRO A 57 -0.28 -5.74 -29.36
N THR A 58 0.04 -7.02 -29.45
CA THR A 58 1.32 -7.66 -29.82
C THR A 58 2.53 -6.76 -30.13
N ARG A 59 3.57 -6.94 -29.31
CA ARG A 59 4.99 -6.64 -29.57
C ARG A 59 5.40 -7.08 -30.99
N SER A 60 5.64 -6.13 -31.89
CA SER A 60 6.37 -6.37 -33.15
C SER A 60 7.44 -5.29 -33.31
N LEU A 61 8.62 -5.74 -33.70
CA LEU A 61 9.78 -4.93 -34.08
C LEU A 61 9.50 -4.16 -35.39
N GLU A 62 10.32 -3.13 -35.62
CA GLU A 62 10.55 -2.35 -36.87
C GLU A 62 9.88 -0.96 -37.03
N GLU A 63 10.76 0.04 -37.09
CA GLU A 63 10.67 1.45 -37.55
C GLU A 63 10.47 1.53 -39.10
N PRO A 64 10.46 2.71 -39.78
CA PRO A 64 9.65 3.94 -39.69
C PRO A 64 9.09 4.39 -41.10
N ASN A 65 7.84 4.91 -41.21
CA ASN A 65 7.43 5.97 -42.18
C ASN A 65 5.90 6.10 -42.35
N ARG A 66 5.30 7.25 -41.98
CA ARG A 66 4.69 8.25 -42.88
C ARG A 66 3.90 9.34 -42.11
N PRO A 67 3.78 10.58 -42.64
CA PRO A 67 3.44 11.76 -41.87
C PRO A 67 1.96 12.20 -41.92
N ALA A 68 1.55 12.80 -40.79
CA ALA A 68 0.61 13.91 -40.56
C ALA A 68 -0.82 13.85 -41.14
N GLU A 69 -1.80 13.63 -40.26
CA GLU A 69 -3.11 14.27 -40.31
C GLU A 69 -3.32 15.12 -39.03
N PRO A 70 -3.77 16.39 -39.13
CA PRO A 70 -4.05 17.23 -37.97
C PRO A 70 -5.48 17.00 -37.50
N ALA A 71 -5.65 16.23 -36.42
CA ALA A 71 -6.91 16.13 -35.70
C ALA A 71 -6.96 17.16 -34.56
N THR A 72 -7.73 18.22 -34.80
CA THR A 72 -8.54 19.04 -33.88
C THR A 72 -8.22 18.99 -32.36
N PRO A 73 -7.90 20.14 -31.72
CA PRO A 73 -7.78 20.23 -30.27
C PRO A 73 -9.16 20.35 -29.62
N THR A 74 -9.62 19.26 -29.01
CA THR A 74 -10.60 19.24 -27.91
C THR A 74 -9.88 18.42 -26.83
N LEU A 75 -9.60 18.86 -25.61
CA LEU A 75 -10.48 19.34 -24.55
C LEU A 75 -9.61 20.03 -23.44
N PRO A 76 -9.96 21.22 -22.93
CA PRO A 76 -9.34 21.77 -21.71
C PRO A 76 -10.14 21.49 -20.41
N GLU A 77 -11.29 20.80 -20.46
CA GLU A 77 -12.23 20.70 -19.33
C GLU A 77 -12.06 19.45 -18.44
N GLN A 78 -11.41 18.38 -18.92
CA GLN A 78 -11.26 17.15 -18.14
C GLN A 78 -10.11 17.23 -17.13
N GLY A 79 -8.97 17.83 -17.51
CA GLY A 79 -7.82 17.99 -16.62
C GLY A 79 -8.14 18.84 -15.38
N SER A 80 -8.93 19.91 -15.53
CA SER A 80 -9.30 20.78 -14.40
C SER A 80 -10.18 20.07 -13.36
N ARG A 81 -11.04 19.15 -13.79
CA ARG A 81 -11.91 18.37 -12.88
C ARG A 81 -11.14 17.28 -12.15
N GLU A 82 -10.18 16.64 -12.82
CA GLU A 82 -9.30 15.64 -12.20
C GLU A 82 -8.35 16.30 -11.20
N GLU A 83 -7.75 17.44 -11.56
CA GLU A 83 -6.92 18.23 -10.66
C GLU A 83 -7.68 18.71 -9.41
N ALA A 84 -8.96 19.07 -9.54
CA ALA A 84 -9.79 19.47 -8.41
C ALA A 84 -10.03 18.31 -7.44
N LYS A 85 -10.36 17.11 -7.96
CA LYS A 85 -10.51 15.90 -7.12
C LYS A 85 -9.22 15.50 -6.45
N LEU A 86 -8.10 15.57 -7.19
CA LEU A 86 -6.78 15.25 -6.65
C LEU A 86 -6.43 16.17 -5.47
N LYS A 87 -6.71 17.48 -5.58
CA LYS A 87 -6.48 18.43 -4.49
C LYS A 87 -7.35 18.13 -3.27
N GLU A 88 -8.63 17.82 -3.48
CA GLU A 88 -9.55 17.44 -2.41
C GLU A 88 -9.07 16.19 -1.65
N ASP A 89 -8.68 15.14 -2.39
CA ASP A 89 -8.13 13.92 -1.81
C ASP A 89 -6.84 14.21 -1.03
N LEU A 90 -5.95 15.04 -1.58
CA LEU A 90 -4.68 15.40 -0.93
C LEU A 90 -4.91 16.13 0.39
N GLU A 91 -5.85 17.07 0.44
CA GLU A 91 -6.26 17.74 1.67
C GLU A 91 -6.90 16.79 2.69
N TYR A 92 -7.73 15.85 2.21
CA TYR A 92 -8.34 14.82 3.07
C TYR A 92 -7.26 13.94 3.71
N TYR A 93 -6.32 13.43 2.92
CA TYR A 93 -5.23 12.60 3.42
C TYR A 93 -4.29 13.37 4.36
N GLN A 94 -3.98 14.64 4.07
CA GLN A 94 -3.19 15.48 4.97
C GLN A 94 -3.86 15.65 6.34
N ARG A 95 -5.15 15.97 6.37
CA ARG A 95 -5.93 16.06 7.61
C ARG A 95 -5.93 14.74 8.36
N ARG A 96 -6.13 13.63 7.66
CA ARG A 96 -6.17 12.30 8.27
C ARG A 96 -4.84 11.89 8.90
N VAL A 97 -3.72 12.22 8.25
CA VAL A 97 -2.38 11.98 8.80
C VAL A 97 -2.16 12.80 10.07
N GLU A 98 -2.59 14.06 10.09
CA GLU A 98 -2.46 14.92 11.25
C GLU A 98 -3.30 14.42 12.44
N GLU A 99 -4.56 14.03 12.21
CA GLU A 99 -5.40 13.41 13.24
C GLU A 99 -4.74 12.15 13.84
N LEU A 100 -4.25 11.25 12.99
CA LEU A 100 -3.61 10.01 13.44
C LEU A 100 -2.31 10.27 14.21
N ARG A 101 -1.58 11.33 13.87
CA ARG A 101 -0.40 11.78 14.63
C ARG A 101 -0.78 12.28 16.01
N GLN A 102 -1.80 13.14 16.09
CA GLN A 102 -2.28 13.66 17.37
C GLN A 102 -2.81 12.55 18.27
N GLU A 103 -3.55 11.59 17.71
CA GLU A 103 -4.02 10.42 18.45
C GLU A 103 -2.86 9.57 18.97
N ASN A 104 -1.83 9.32 18.15
CA ASN A 104 -0.63 8.61 18.57
C ASN A 104 0.07 9.32 19.73
N GLU A 105 0.27 10.63 19.64
CA GLU A 105 0.91 11.40 20.72
C GLU A 105 0.07 11.37 22.00
N ARG A 106 -1.26 11.47 21.90
CA ARG A 106 -2.16 11.32 23.06
C ARG A 106 -2.03 9.93 23.69
N LEU A 107 -2.03 8.87 22.89
CA LEU A 107 -1.91 7.50 23.39
C LEU A 107 -0.55 7.26 24.07
N LYS A 108 0.54 7.80 23.52
CA LYS A 108 1.86 7.75 24.16
C LYS A 108 1.87 8.46 25.52
N GLN A 109 1.23 9.62 25.63
CA GLN A 109 1.12 10.33 26.91
C GLN A 109 0.33 9.52 27.94
N GLN A 110 -0.77 8.91 27.53
CA GLN A 110 -1.56 8.04 28.40
C GLN A 110 -0.76 6.82 28.88
N LEU A 111 -0.01 6.18 27.98
CA LEU A 111 0.88 5.08 28.35
C LEU A 111 1.93 5.53 29.36
N TRP A 112 2.58 6.66 29.11
CA TRP A 112 3.59 7.20 30.04
C TRP A 112 3.02 7.48 31.43
N GLU A 113 1.81 8.06 31.50
CA GLU A 113 1.13 8.31 32.78
C GLU A 113 0.79 7.01 33.51
N LYS A 114 0.28 6.00 32.78
CA LYS A 114 -0.02 4.69 33.34
C LYS A 114 1.22 3.93 33.80
N GLU A 115 2.33 4.03 33.07
CA GLU A 115 3.61 3.45 33.49
C GLU A 115 4.11 4.09 34.79
N GLN A 116 3.97 5.42 34.95
CA GLN A 116 4.30 6.09 36.21
C GLN A 116 3.41 5.67 37.37
N GLU A 117 2.11 5.55 37.13
CA GLU A 117 1.14 5.10 38.14
C GLU A 117 1.49 3.68 38.63
N LEU A 118 1.81 2.78 37.71
CA LEU A 118 2.26 1.42 38.04
C LEU A 118 3.56 1.41 38.83
N ALA A 119 4.55 2.22 38.44
CA ALA A 119 5.82 2.32 39.16
C ALA A 119 5.61 2.78 40.61
N ARG A 120 4.75 3.78 40.84
CA ARG A 120 4.42 4.27 42.18
C ARG A 120 3.73 3.21 43.04
N LEU A 121 2.80 2.46 42.45
CA LEU A 121 2.13 1.36 43.16
C LEU A 121 3.13 0.26 43.55
N GLN A 122 4.05 -0.10 42.65
CA GLN A 122 5.10 -1.07 42.94
C GLN A 122 6.03 -0.61 44.06
N GLU A 123 6.43 0.66 44.08
CA GLU A 123 7.23 1.23 45.16
C GLU A 123 6.48 1.26 46.50
N ALA A 124 5.19 1.58 46.49
CA ALA A 124 4.34 1.54 47.68
C ALA A 124 4.20 0.11 48.23
N ASP A 125 3.95 -0.88 47.38
CA ASP A 125 3.86 -2.28 47.79
C ASP A 125 5.21 -2.82 48.31
N ALA A 126 6.34 -2.38 47.75
CA ALA A 126 7.68 -2.74 48.20
C ALA A 126 8.04 -2.14 49.57
N THR A 127 7.57 -0.93 49.86
CA THR A 127 7.81 -0.25 51.15
C THR A 127 6.88 -0.72 52.26
N THR A 128 5.70 -1.26 51.93
CA THR A 128 4.73 -1.78 52.92
C THR A 128 5.08 -3.20 53.42
N ASN A 129 5.94 -3.94 52.70
CA ASN A 129 6.32 -5.32 53.02
C ASN A 129 7.69 -5.47 53.71
N ASN A 130 8.33 -4.37 54.14
CA ASN A 130 9.54 -4.34 54.98
C ASN A 130 9.20 -3.76 56.36
#